data_AF-A0A9D8FKT5-F1
#
_entry.id   AF-A0A9D8FKT5-F1
#
_cell.length_a   1.000
_cell.length_b   1.000
_cell.length_c   1.000
_cell.angle_alpha   90.00
_cell.angle_beta   90.00
_cell.angle_gamma   90.00
#
_symmetry.space_group_name_H-M   'P 1'
#
loop_
_entity.id
_entity.type
_entity.pdbx_description
1 polymer ?
#
loop_
_entity_poly.entity_id
_entity_poly.type
_entity_poly.pdbx_seq_one_letter_code
_entity_poly.pdbx_strand_id
1 'polypeptide(L)'
;MRIIFIIFSLFLGACSPTSNPGPQGLPGEIGPTGKPGLPGEKGEKGEKGDPGLPGKDGKSVTTAFMLNALKTMPEKVVSTIHYRFGISEMGFVLLTSDGRLFQMKNKNPVTAGDGFVFLSQIANSVHEFTSLTILPGSDGSKQMFLAMTQNGYAFTSEDLKKWTQKKPLNLK
;
A
#
# COMPACT_ATOMS: atom_id res chain seq x y z
N MET A 1 -13.14 5.84 147.32
CA MET A 1 -14.10 6.95 147.52
C MET A 1 -14.56 7.40 146.15
N ARG A 2 -15.87 7.29 145.89
CA ARG A 2 -16.66 8.16 144.99
C ARG A 2 -16.39 8.04 143.46
N ILE A 3 -17.37 7.54 142.68
CA ILE A 3 -18.43 8.34 141.96
C ILE A 3 -17.87 8.73 140.58
N ILE A 4 -18.50 8.64 139.40
CA ILE A 4 -19.89 8.52 138.91
C ILE A 4 -19.74 8.70 137.36
N PHE A 5 -20.35 7.89 136.50
CA PHE A 5 -21.53 8.25 135.67
C PHE A 5 -21.30 8.08 134.15
N ILE A 6 -22.18 7.25 133.58
CA ILE A 6 -22.98 7.39 132.36
C ILE A 6 -22.26 7.68 131.02
N ILE A 7 -22.60 6.87 130.01
CA ILE A 7 -23.31 7.25 128.75
C ILE A 7 -22.85 6.35 127.60
N PHE A 8 -23.86 5.96 126.82
CA PHE A 8 -23.82 5.49 125.42
C PHE A 8 -23.46 4.02 125.17
N SER A 9 -24.43 3.15 124.85
CA SER A 9 -25.30 3.17 123.66
C SER A 9 -24.66 2.43 122.48
N LEU A 10 -25.39 1.39 122.08
CA LEU A 10 -25.52 0.85 120.73
C LEU A 10 -24.38 0.00 120.12
N PHE A 11 -24.80 -1.24 119.82
CA PHE A 11 -24.70 -1.94 118.54
C PHE A 11 -23.58 -2.97 118.35
N LEU A 12 -24.05 -4.21 118.29
CA LEU A 12 -23.49 -5.37 117.60
C LEU A 12 -23.02 -5.01 116.18
N GLY A 13 -21.82 -5.45 115.83
CA GLY A 13 -21.39 -5.53 114.43
C GLY A 13 -19.88 -5.65 114.22
N ALA A 14 -19.47 -6.80 113.66
CA ALA A 14 -18.19 -7.04 112.96
C ALA A 14 -16.93 -7.20 113.87
N CYS A 15 -15.82 -7.83 113.49
CA CYS A 15 -15.32 -8.34 112.20
C CYS A 15 -14.13 -9.28 112.46
N SER A 16 -14.05 -10.36 111.66
CA SER A 16 -12.91 -11.08 111.04
C SER A 16 -11.48 -11.12 111.62
N PRO A 17 -10.71 -12.17 111.25
CA PRO A 17 -9.78 -12.04 110.09
C PRO A 17 -9.90 -13.22 109.09
N THR A 18 -9.99 -12.99 107.75
CA THR A 18 -8.92 -13.01 106.70
C THR A 18 -7.95 -14.21 106.78
N SER A 19 -7.45 -14.86 105.73
CA SER A 19 -7.71 -15.01 104.28
C SER A 19 -6.58 -15.90 103.75
N ASN A 20 -6.85 -16.79 102.78
CA ASN A 20 -5.85 -17.22 101.79
C ASN A 20 -6.54 -17.17 100.42
N PRO A 21 -6.12 -16.33 99.46
CA PRO A 21 -6.72 -16.32 98.12
C PRO A 21 -6.42 -17.62 97.37
N GLY A 22 -7.42 -18.16 96.68
CA GLY A 22 -7.25 -19.31 95.79
C GLY A 22 -6.44 -18.98 94.52
N PRO A 23 -5.92 -20.01 93.82
CA PRO A 23 -5.06 -19.83 92.65
C PRO A 23 -5.77 -19.07 91.52
N GLN A 24 -5.00 -18.30 90.75
CA GLN A 24 -5.48 -17.57 89.58
C GLN A 24 -6.05 -18.54 88.53
N GLY A 25 -7.22 -18.22 87.98
CA GLY A 25 -7.86 -19.02 86.94
C GLY A 25 -6.98 -19.15 85.70
N LEU A 26 -7.11 -20.29 84.99
CA LEU A 26 -6.42 -20.54 83.73
C LEU A 26 -6.74 -19.43 82.70
N PRO A 27 -5.78 -19.05 81.84
CA PRO A 27 -6.06 -18.16 80.72
C PRO A 27 -7.23 -18.70 79.89
N GLY A 28 -8.12 -17.79 79.45
CA GLY A 28 -9.24 -18.18 78.59
C GLY A 28 -8.74 -18.82 77.30
N GLU A 29 -9.54 -19.75 76.74
CA GLU A 29 -9.22 -20.39 75.47
C GLU A 29 -9.07 -19.35 74.36
N ILE A 30 -8.13 -19.59 73.44
CA ILE A 30 -7.94 -18.75 72.26
C ILE A 30 -9.22 -18.80 71.44
N GLY A 31 -9.77 -17.62 71.09
CA GLY A 31 -10.98 -17.52 70.28
C GLY A 31 -10.84 -18.24 68.93
N PRO A 32 -11.94 -18.74 68.36
CA PRO A 32 -11.89 -19.47 67.10
C PRO A 32 -11.35 -18.60 65.97
N THR A 33 -10.57 -19.19 65.08
CA THR A 33 -10.09 -18.52 63.86
C THR A 33 -11.27 -17.99 63.05
N GLY A 34 -11.17 -16.75 62.57
CA GLY A 34 -12.19 -16.13 61.72
C GLY A 34 -12.46 -16.96 60.45
N LYS A 35 -13.71 -16.95 59.97
CA LYS A 35 -14.07 -17.66 58.73
C LYS A 35 -13.30 -17.06 57.54
N PRO A 36 -12.91 -17.88 56.54
CA PRO A 36 -12.35 -17.36 55.30
C PRO A 36 -13.28 -16.33 54.64
N GLY A 37 -12.70 -15.30 54.02
CA GLY A 37 -13.45 -14.32 53.24
C GLY A 37 -14.19 -14.97 52.07
N LEU A 38 -15.30 -14.37 51.66
CA LEU A 38 -16.05 -14.83 50.49
C LEU A 38 -15.20 -14.64 49.21
N PRO A 39 -15.31 -15.55 48.21
CA PRO A 39 -14.68 -15.34 46.91
C PRO A 39 -15.15 -14.02 46.27
N GLY A 40 -14.23 -13.32 45.60
CA GLY A 40 -14.56 -12.10 44.87
C GLY A 40 -15.52 -12.38 43.71
N GLU A 41 -16.35 -11.40 43.36
CA GLU A 41 -17.26 -11.51 42.23
C GLU A 41 -16.50 -11.63 40.91
N LYS A 42 -17.08 -12.38 39.96
CA LYS A 42 -16.51 -12.55 38.62
C LYS A 42 -16.62 -11.22 37.87
N GLY A 43 -15.51 -10.75 37.31
CA GLY A 43 -15.49 -9.53 36.49
C GLY A 43 -16.44 -9.61 35.30
N GLU A 44 -17.04 -8.46 34.94
CA GLU A 44 -17.96 -8.36 33.82
C GLU A 44 -17.26 -8.66 32.49
N LYS A 45 -18.02 -9.21 31.54
CA LYS A 45 -17.53 -9.49 30.19
C LYS A 45 -17.32 -8.16 29.46
N GLY A 46 -16.14 -7.94 28.90
CA GLY A 46 -15.86 -6.74 28.10
C GLY A 46 -16.84 -6.57 26.94
N GLU A 47 -17.13 -5.31 26.61
CA GLU A 47 -18.04 -4.96 25.52
C GLU A 47 -17.52 -5.46 24.16
N LYS A 48 -18.45 -5.73 23.24
CA LYS A 48 -18.11 -6.13 21.88
C LYS A 48 -17.57 -4.89 21.14
N GLY A 49 -16.43 -5.02 20.47
CA GLY A 49 -15.88 -3.93 19.65
C GLY A 49 -16.81 -3.54 18.50
N ASP A 50 -16.74 -2.27 18.09
CA ASP A 50 -17.57 -1.72 17.03
C ASP A 50 -17.29 -2.38 15.67
N PRO A 51 -18.31 -2.44 14.77
CA PRO A 51 -18.09 -2.83 13.38
C PRO A 51 -17.05 -1.95 12.69
N GLY A 52 -16.21 -2.55 11.85
CA GLY A 52 -15.30 -1.79 10.99
C GLY A 52 -16.05 -0.87 10.02
N LEU A 53 -15.42 0.24 9.63
CA LEU A 53 -16.00 1.17 8.66
C LEU A 53 -16.25 0.50 7.30
N PRO A 54 -17.33 0.86 6.58
CA PRO A 54 -17.55 0.40 5.22
C PRO A 54 -16.35 0.71 4.31
N GLY A 55 -16.06 -0.20 3.38
CA GLY A 55 -15.07 0.04 2.32
C GLY A 55 -15.46 1.24 1.47
N LYS A 56 -14.47 1.99 0.99
CA LYS A 56 -14.69 3.13 0.08
C LYS A 56 -15.21 2.61 -1.26
N ASP A 57 -16.21 3.27 -1.83
CA ASP A 57 -16.74 2.91 -3.15
C ASP A 57 -15.63 2.93 -4.21
N GLY A 58 -15.59 1.89 -5.06
CA GLY A 58 -14.68 1.81 -6.20
C GLY A 58 -15.00 2.92 -7.19
N LYS A 59 -14.08 3.87 -7.39
CA LYS A 59 -14.25 4.96 -8.34
C LYS A 59 -14.33 4.39 -9.76
N SER A 60 -15.45 4.61 -10.46
CA SER A 60 -15.60 4.22 -11.85
C SER A 60 -14.55 4.93 -12.70
N VAL A 61 -13.69 4.14 -13.34
CA VAL A 61 -12.60 4.66 -14.17
C VAL A 61 -13.18 5.14 -15.49
N THR A 62 -13.15 6.45 -15.72
CA THR A 62 -13.63 7.03 -16.99
C THR A 62 -12.59 6.81 -18.09
N THR A 63 -13.05 6.73 -19.34
CA THR A 63 -12.18 6.65 -20.52
C THR A 63 -11.20 7.83 -20.61
N ALA A 64 -11.62 9.03 -20.18
CA ALA A 64 -10.76 10.20 -20.09
C ALA A 64 -9.59 10.01 -19.11
N PHE A 65 -9.83 9.37 -17.97
CA PHE A 65 -8.77 9.04 -17.01
C PHE A 65 -7.78 8.01 -17.58
N MET A 66 -8.29 6.97 -18.27
CA MET A 66 -7.43 5.98 -18.94
C MET A 66 -6.59 6.61 -20.05
N LEU A 67 -7.18 7.47 -20.88
CA LEU A 67 -6.45 8.20 -21.92
C LEU A 67 -5.40 9.14 -21.33
N ASN A 68 -5.70 9.79 -20.21
CA ASN A 68 -4.73 10.64 -19.51
C ASN A 68 -3.60 9.81 -18.90
N ALA A 69 -3.90 8.65 -18.30
CA ALA A 69 -2.90 7.73 -17.77
C ALA A 69 -1.98 7.17 -18.88
N LEU A 70 -2.54 6.82 -20.04
CA LEU A 70 -1.77 6.42 -21.22
C LEU A 70 -0.87 7.54 -21.72
N LYS A 71 -1.35 8.80 -21.74
CA LYS A 71 -0.53 9.97 -22.07
C LYS A 71 0.59 10.25 -21.08
N THR A 72 0.47 9.81 -19.84
CA THR A 72 1.52 9.98 -18.81
C THR A 72 2.56 8.86 -18.80
N MET A 73 2.37 7.81 -19.59
CA MET A 73 3.40 6.77 -19.71
C MET A 73 4.63 7.33 -20.42
N PRO A 74 5.86 7.03 -19.95
CA PRO A 74 7.06 7.48 -20.63
C PRO A 74 7.14 6.83 -22.00
N GLU A 75 7.44 7.62 -23.02
CA GLU A 75 7.66 7.15 -24.37
C GLU A 75 8.81 6.14 -24.43
N LYS A 76 8.61 5.05 -25.18
CA LYS A 76 9.55 3.92 -25.27
C LYS A 76 10.04 3.73 -26.68
N VAL A 77 11.22 3.15 -26.83
CA VAL A 77 11.68 2.62 -28.12
C VAL A 77 10.98 1.28 -28.36
N VAL A 78 10.30 1.15 -29.50
CA VAL A 78 9.50 -0.05 -29.82
C VAL A 78 10.05 -0.81 -31.02
N SER A 79 10.75 -0.14 -31.93
CA SER A 79 11.33 -0.81 -33.11
C SER A 79 12.58 -0.09 -33.61
N THR A 80 13.46 -0.84 -34.27
CA THR A 80 14.61 -0.31 -35.01
C THR A 80 14.76 -1.13 -36.28
N ILE A 81 14.88 -0.46 -37.42
CA ILE A 81 15.11 -1.11 -38.70
C ILE A 81 16.30 -0.45 -39.40
N HIS A 82 17.01 -1.22 -40.22
CA HIS A 82 17.91 -0.70 -41.23
C HIS A 82 17.15 -0.58 -42.53
N TYR A 83 17.42 0.44 -43.34
CA TYR A 83 16.81 0.63 -44.65
C TYR A 83 17.87 1.03 -45.67
N ARG A 84 17.51 0.94 -46.95
CA ARG A 84 18.40 1.33 -48.04
C ARG A 84 17.64 2.05 -49.15
N PHE A 85 18.02 3.30 -49.44
CA PHE A 85 17.58 4.02 -50.64
C PHE A 85 18.66 3.89 -51.72
N GLY A 86 18.35 3.20 -52.82
CA GLY A 86 19.32 2.96 -53.89
C GLY A 86 20.51 2.08 -53.47
N ILE A 87 21.69 2.35 -54.03
CA ILE A 87 22.90 1.51 -53.83
C ILE A 87 23.82 2.01 -52.71
N SER A 88 23.70 3.28 -52.31
CA SER A 88 24.67 3.96 -51.43
C SER A 88 24.08 4.48 -50.13
N GLU A 89 22.77 4.74 -50.08
CA GLU A 89 22.15 5.33 -48.89
C GLU A 89 21.59 4.22 -47.99
N MET A 90 22.44 3.70 -47.10
CA MET A 90 21.98 2.84 -46.01
C MET A 90 21.83 3.65 -44.73
N GLY A 91 20.72 3.45 -44.03
CA GLY A 91 20.41 4.15 -42.79
C GLY A 91 19.77 3.23 -41.76
N PHE A 92 19.74 3.70 -40.52
CA PHE A 92 18.97 3.07 -39.45
C PHE A 92 17.92 4.06 -38.97
N VAL A 93 16.72 3.57 -38.72
CA VAL A 93 15.65 4.35 -38.13
C VAL A 93 15.12 3.64 -36.90
N LEU A 94 14.92 4.41 -35.85
CA LEU A 94 14.32 4.04 -34.60
C LEU A 94 12.88 4.55 -34.59
N LEU A 95 11.94 3.73 -34.13
CA LEU A 95 10.55 4.10 -33.88
C LEU A 95 10.27 4.07 -32.37
N THR A 96 9.59 5.09 -31.90
CA THR A 96 9.06 5.16 -30.54
C THR A 96 7.58 4.77 -30.46
N SER A 97 7.09 4.49 -29.25
CA SER A 97 5.68 4.21 -28.96
C SER A 97 4.74 5.31 -29.41
N ASP A 98 5.22 6.56 -29.42
CA ASP A 98 4.42 7.73 -29.76
C ASP A 98 4.45 8.03 -31.26
N GLY A 99 5.15 7.22 -32.06
CA GLY A 99 5.21 7.41 -33.51
C GLY A 99 6.32 8.36 -33.98
N ARG A 100 7.28 8.71 -33.11
CA ARG A 100 8.46 9.49 -33.51
C ARG A 100 9.47 8.58 -34.18
N LEU A 101 9.95 9.02 -35.33
CA LEU A 101 11.04 8.38 -36.04
C LEU A 101 12.31 9.18 -35.86
N PHE A 102 13.38 8.49 -35.50
CA PHE A 102 14.72 9.07 -35.44
C PHE A 102 15.66 8.29 -36.35
N GLN A 103 16.39 9.01 -37.20
CA GLN A 103 17.37 8.44 -38.11
C GLN A 103 18.77 8.52 -37.50
N MET A 104 19.53 7.43 -37.55
CA MET A 104 20.96 7.47 -37.29
C MET A 104 21.69 8.06 -38.50
N LYS A 105 22.42 9.15 -38.30
CA LYS A 105 23.28 9.75 -39.34
C LYS A 105 24.61 9.02 -39.38
N ASN A 106 24.75 8.05 -40.28
CA ASN A 106 25.99 7.30 -40.44
C ASN A 106 27.15 8.20 -40.87
N LYS A 107 28.35 7.99 -40.31
CA LYS A 107 29.57 8.69 -40.74
C LYS A 107 29.97 8.27 -42.16
N ASN A 108 29.76 7.00 -42.48
CA ASN A 108 29.90 6.41 -43.81
C ASN A 108 29.01 5.14 -43.90
N PRO A 109 28.80 4.54 -45.08
CA PRO A 109 27.87 3.41 -45.25
C PRO A 109 28.14 2.17 -44.38
N VAL A 110 29.34 2.05 -43.81
CA VAL A 110 29.76 0.91 -42.98
C VAL A 110 30.01 1.30 -41.51
N THR A 111 29.93 2.58 -41.16
CA THR A 111 30.24 3.10 -39.82
C THR A 111 29.04 3.87 -39.28
N ALA A 112 28.48 3.36 -38.19
CA ALA A 112 27.39 3.99 -37.45
C ALA A 112 27.77 5.42 -37.01
N GLY A 113 26.75 6.27 -36.94
CA GLY A 113 26.88 7.62 -36.39
C GLY A 113 26.97 7.64 -34.87
N ASP A 114 27.19 8.83 -34.32
CA ASP A 114 27.27 9.03 -32.87
C ASP A 114 25.88 9.12 -32.20
N GLY A 115 24.80 9.16 -32.98
CA GLY A 115 23.45 9.22 -32.43
C GLY A 115 22.33 9.33 -33.46
N PHE A 116 21.13 9.51 -32.93
CA PHE A 116 19.88 9.57 -33.67
C PHE A 116 19.35 11.01 -33.74
N VAL A 117 18.84 11.40 -34.90
CA VAL A 117 18.25 12.72 -35.16
C VAL A 117 16.79 12.53 -35.54
N PHE A 118 15.90 13.38 -35.02
CA PHE A 118 14.48 13.32 -35.38
C PHE A 118 14.30 13.44 -36.90
N LEU A 119 13.51 12.53 -37.47
CA LEU A 119 13.22 12.43 -38.90
C LEU A 119 11.80 12.89 -39.20
N SER A 120 10.81 12.29 -38.54
CA SER A 120 9.40 12.59 -38.78
C SER A 120 8.50 12.02 -37.68
N GLN A 121 7.23 12.41 -37.72
CA GLN A 121 6.14 11.86 -36.90
C GLN A 121 5.19 11.08 -37.80
N ILE A 122 4.83 9.85 -37.44
CA ILE A 122 3.91 9.02 -38.26
C ILE A 122 2.48 9.56 -38.19
N ALA A 123 2.01 9.90 -36.99
CA ALA A 123 0.68 10.44 -36.75
C ALA A 123 0.66 11.33 -35.50
N ASN A 124 -0.20 12.36 -35.49
CA ASN A 124 -0.31 13.32 -34.38
C ASN A 124 -1.20 12.83 -33.22
N SER A 125 -1.74 11.62 -33.30
CA SER A 125 -2.76 11.06 -32.40
C SER A 125 -2.27 9.88 -31.57
N VAL A 126 -3.01 9.57 -30.50
CA VAL A 126 -2.83 8.57 -29.40
C VAL A 126 -2.71 7.12 -29.90
N HIS A 127 -1.79 6.88 -30.82
CA HIS A 127 -1.47 5.56 -31.33
C HIS A 127 -0.29 5.04 -30.54
N GLU A 128 -0.47 3.88 -29.90
CA GLU A 128 0.63 3.13 -29.31
C GLU A 128 1.24 2.27 -30.41
N PHE A 129 2.30 2.78 -31.04
CA PHE A 129 3.04 2.06 -32.06
C PHE A 129 3.78 0.89 -31.45
N THR A 130 3.78 -0.25 -32.14
CA THR A 130 4.39 -1.48 -31.64
C THR A 130 5.41 -2.07 -32.60
N SER A 131 5.34 -1.74 -33.89
CA SER A 131 6.30 -2.23 -34.87
C SER A 131 6.48 -1.31 -36.06
N LEU A 132 7.67 -1.42 -36.66
CA LEU A 132 8.03 -0.86 -37.96
C LEU A 132 8.73 -1.96 -38.75
N THR A 133 8.35 -2.15 -40.00
CA THR A 133 8.96 -3.14 -40.89
C THR A 133 9.12 -2.61 -42.30
N ILE A 134 10.02 -3.25 -43.06
CA ILE A 134 10.22 -2.98 -44.48
C ILE A 134 9.52 -4.09 -45.27
N LEU A 135 8.68 -3.66 -46.20
CA LEU A 135 8.10 -4.51 -47.21
C LEU A 135 8.99 -4.41 -48.46
N PRO A 136 9.63 -5.52 -48.89
CA PRO A 136 10.45 -5.53 -50.08
C PRO A 136 9.60 -5.30 -51.32
N GLY A 137 10.01 -4.36 -52.18
CA GLY A 137 9.42 -4.19 -53.51
C GLY A 137 9.79 -5.35 -54.44
N SER A 138 8.90 -5.68 -55.37
CA SER A 138 9.07 -6.79 -56.33
C SER A 138 10.27 -6.62 -57.27
N ASP A 139 10.75 -5.38 -57.46
CA ASP A 139 11.90 -5.04 -58.29
C ASP A 139 13.14 -4.64 -57.47
N GLY A 140 13.07 -4.71 -56.14
CA GLY A 140 14.14 -4.32 -55.22
C GLY A 140 14.48 -2.81 -55.21
N SER A 141 13.81 -2.00 -56.03
CA SER A 141 14.15 -0.58 -56.24
C SER A 141 13.39 0.35 -55.30
N LYS A 142 12.18 -0.05 -54.89
CA LYS A 142 11.34 0.70 -53.96
C LYS A 142 11.06 -0.09 -52.69
N GLN A 143 11.41 0.49 -51.55
CA GLN A 143 11.08 -0.04 -50.24
C GLN A 143 9.82 0.65 -49.74
N MET A 144 8.88 -0.14 -49.25
CA MET A 144 7.71 0.35 -48.53
C MET A 144 7.92 0.11 -47.05
N PHE A 145 7.60 1.08 -46.22
CA PHE A 145 7.62 0.95 -44.78
C PHE A 145 6.20 0.71 -44.30
N LEU A 146 6.04 -0.18 -43.31
CA LEU A 146 4.79 -0.45 -42.64
C LEU A 146 4.98 -0.31 -41.13
N ALA A 147 4.23 0.60 -40.53
CA ALA A 147 4.14 0.76 -39.09
C ALA A 147 2.77 0.29 -38.60
N MET A 148 2.75 -0.43 -37.49
CA MET A 148 1.53 -0.95 -36.87
C MET A 148 1.39 -0.45 -35.44
N THR A 149 0.15 -0.28 -35.02
CA THR A 149 -0.21 0.09 -33.66
C THR A 149 -0.83 -1.09 -32.91
N GLN A 150 -0.80 -1.04 -31.58
CA GLN A 150 -1.38 -2.08 -30.73
C GLN A 150 -2.88 -2.29 -30.99
N ASN A 151 -3.61 -1.23 -31.35
CA ASN A 151 -5.04 -1.27 -31.67
C ASN A 151 -5.35 -1.55 -33.15
N GLY A 152 -4.37 -2.02 -33.93
CA GLY A 152 -4.61 -2.52 -35.28
C GLY A 152 -4.64 -1.46 -36.38
N TYR A 153 -4.23 -0.21 -36.10
CA TYR A 153 -4.02 0.78 -37.15
C TYR A 153 -2.70 0.51 -37.86
N ALA A 154 -2.73 0.69 -39.18
CA ALA A 154 -1.58 0.46 -40.05
C ALA A 154 -1.27 1.74 -40.81
N PHE A 155 0.01 2.06 -40.94
CA PHE A 155 0.50 3.24 -41.66
C PHE A 155 1.61 2.82 -42.60
N THR A 156 1.62 3.37 -43.82
CA THR A 156 2.66 3.07 -44.80
C THR A 156 3.35 4.32 -45.30
N SER A 157 4.64 4.20 -45.62
CA SER A 157 5.45 5.27 -46.20
C SER A 157 6.42 4.72 -47.25
N GLU A 158 6.79 5.52 -48.24
CA GLU A 158 7.85 5.23 -49.21
C GLU A 158 9.19 5.87 -48.81
N ASP A 159 9.15 6.95 -48.02
CA ASP A 159 10.28 7.85 -47.78
C ASP A 159 10.57 8.07 -46.29
N LEU A 160 9.87 7.34 -45.41
CA LEU A 160 9.83 7.50 -43.95
C LEU A 160 9.33 8.87 -43.48
N LYS A 161 8.95 9.80 -44.36
CA LYS A 161 8.57 11.19 -44.02
C LYS A 161 7.08 11.42 -44.18
N LYS A 162 6.49 10.88 -45.25
CA LYS A 162 5.07 10.99 -45.57
C LYS A 162 4.38 9.68 -45.29
N TRP A 163 3.37 9.72 -44.43
CA TRP A 163 2.67 8.54 -43.95
C TRP A 163 1.22 8.54 -44.40
N THR A 164 0.76 7.38 -44.88
CA THR A 164 -0.63 7.15 -45.26
C THR A 164 -1.23 6.09 -44.34
N GLN A 165 -2.28 6.44 -43.62
CA GLN A 165 -3.04 5.48 -42.82
C GLN A 165 -3.85 4.53 -43.72
N LYS A 166 -3.86 3.24 -43.38
CA LYS A 166 -4.69 2.21 -44.04
C LYS A 166 -5.94 1.92 -43.20
N LYS A 167 -6.84 1.13 -43.79
CA LYS A 167 -8.03 0.65 -43.08
C LYS A 167 -7.58 -0.12 -41.83
N PRO A 168 -8.09 0.24 -40.63
CA PRO A 168 -7.68 -0.44 -39.40
C PRO A 168 -8.15 -1.89 -39.40
N LEU A 169 -7.35 -2.75 -38.77
CA LEU A 169 -7.70 -4.12 -38.48
C LEU A 169 -8.56 -4.15 -37.22
N ASN A 170 -9.71 -4.80 -37.30
CA ASN A 170 -10.57 -5.03 -36.15
C ASN A 170 -10.00 -6.19 -35.31
N LEU A 171 -9.17 -5.85 -34.33
CA LEU A 171 -8.67 -6.81 -33.34
C LEU A 171 -9.79 -7.12 -32.34
N LYS A 172 -9.91 -8.40 -31.96
CA LYS A 172 -10.89 -8.88 -30.97
C LYS A 172 -10.30 -8.86 -29.57
#